data_AF-A0A183U9F4-F1
#
_entry.id   AF-A0A183U9F4-F1
#
_cell.length_a   1.000
_cell.length_b   1.000
_cell.length_c   1.000
_cell.angle_alpha   90.00
_cell.angle_beta   90.00
_cell.angle_gamma   90.00
#
_symmetry.space_group_name_H-M   'P 1'
#
loop_
_entity.id
_entity.type
_entity.pdbx_description
1 polymer ?
#
loop_
_entity_poly.entity_id
_entity_poly.type
_entity_poly.pdbx_seq_one_letter_code
_entity_poly.pdbx_strand_id
1 'polypeptide(L)'
;MVNDGNISADVSEILGTSITWSWVEEKLKCKLQTQSCFGNGKKAIRIGIGQGFASIIGRLYLDWVPEDENLPQTVIIKIPS
;
A
#
# COMPACT_ATOMS: atom_id res chain seq x y z
N MET A 1 -29.74 -11.60 -8.68
CA MET A 1 -28.60 -10.97 -9.38
C MET A 1 -27.67 -10.45 -8.30
N VAL A 2 -26.68 -11.26 -7.92
CA VAL A 2 -25.60 -10.82 -7.04
C VAL A 2 -24.69 -9.95 -7.89
N ASN A 3 -24.51 -8.69 -7.48
CA ASN A 3 -23.48 -7.85 -8.05
C ASN A 3 -22.14 -8.45 -7.61
N ASP A 4 -21.50 -9.18 -8.52
CA ASP A 4 -20.08 -9.50 -8.41
C ASP A 4 -19.33 -8.17 -8.45
N GLY A 5 -19.12 -7.60 -7.26
CA GLY A 5 -18.21 -6.51 -7.04
C GLY A 5 -16.83 -7.03 -7.41
N ASN A 6 -16.48 -6.83 -8.67
CA ASN A 6 -15.19 -7.17 -9.24
C ASN A 6 -14.13 -6.42 -8.44
N ILE A 7 -13.54 -7.07 -7.43
CA ILE A 7 -12.35 -6.60 -6.73
C ILE A 7 -11.22 -6.75 -7.75
N SER A 8 -11.16 -5.80 -8.67
CA SER A 8 -10.03 -5.65 -9.57
C SER A 8 -8.83 -5.35 -8.68
N ALA A 9 -7.94 -6.33 -8.50
CA ALA A 9 -6.69 -6.14 -7.80
C ALA A 9 -5.99 -4.90 -8.36
N ASP A 10 -5.64 -3.96 -7.48
CA ASP A 10 -4.97 -2.73 -7.92
C ASP A 10 -3.52 -3.06 -8.29
N VAL A 11 -3.32 -3.32 -9.58
CA VAL A 11 -2.03 -3.64 -10.18
C VAL A 11 -1.19 -2.39 -10.47
N SER A 12 -1.63 -1.20 -10.04
CA SER A 12 -0.86 0.02 -10.24
C SER A 12 0.43 -0.03 -9.43
N GLU A 13 1.53 0.31 -10.10
CA GLU A 13 2.87 0.31 -9.55
C GLU A 13 3.08 1.45 -8.54
N ILE A 14 3.85 1.16 -7.49
CA ILE A 14 4.19 2.11 -6.44
C ILE A 14 5.56 2.71 -6.74
N LEU A 15 5.62 4.03 -6.78
CA LEU A 15 6.87 4.82 -6.87
C LEU A 15 7.76 4.45 -8.07
N GLY A 16 7.16 3.99 -9.17
CA GLY A 16 7.88 3.59 -10.39
C GLY A 16 8.67 2.28 -10.24
N THR A 17 8.20 1.37 -9.37
CA THR A 17 8.77 0.04 -9.15
C THR A 17 7.78 -1.04 -9.57
N SER A 18 8.24 -2.27 -9.80
CA SER A 18 7.35 -3.40 -10.10
C SER A 18 6.48 -3.85 -8.92
N ILE A 19 6.54 -3.17 -7.76
CA ILE A 19 5.71 -3.47 -6.60
C ILE A 19 4.35 -2.81 -6.78
N THR A 20 3.28 -3.59 -6.69
CA THR A 20 1.90 -3.13 -6.85
C THR A 20 1.22 -2.84 -5.52
N TRP A 21 0.15 -2.04 -5.54
CA TRP A 21 -0.72 -1.83 -4.38
C TRP A 21 -1.33 -3.11 -3.85
N SER A 22 -1.81 -3.99 -4.73
CA SER A 22 -2.37 -5.30 -4.34
C SER A 22 -1.38 -6.14 -3.54
N TRP A 23 -0.12 -6.20 -3.97
CA TRP A 23 0.91 -6.96 -3.27
C TRP A 23 1.20 -6.38 -1.88
N VAL A 24 1.29 -5.06 -1.75
CA VAL A 24 1.51 -4.39 -0.46
C VAL A 24 0.32 -4.60 0.47
N GLU A 25 -0.90 -4.48 -0.04
CA GLU A 25 -2.12 -4.70 0.72
C GLU A 25 -2.17 -6.12 1.29
N GLU A 26 -1.99 -7.14 0.45
CA GLU A 26 -1.97 -8.54 0.87
C GLU A 26 -0.92 -8.79 1.95
N LYS A 27 0.29 -8.25 1.77
CA LYS A 27 1.37 -8.35 2.76
C LYS A 27 0.98 -7.74 4.09
N LEU A 28 0.42 -6.53 4.09
CA LEU A 28 0.04 -5.83 5.32
C LEU A 28 -1.17 -6.45 5.99
N LYS A 29 -2.21 -6.87 5.24
CA LYS A 29 -3.35 -7.61 5.78
C LYS A 29 -2.91 -8.89 6.48
N CYS A 30 -2.00 -9.66 5.86
CA CYS A 30 -1.44 -10.86 6.47
C CYS A 30 -0.67 -10.56 7.78
N LYS A 31 0.10 -9.48 7.81
CA LYS A 31 0.95 -9.12 8.95
C LYS A 31 0.18 -8.48 10.11
N LEU A 32 -0.81 -7.66 9.79
CA LEU A 32 -1.65 -6.94 10.76
C LEU A 32 -2.90 -7.75 11.15
N GLN A 33 -3.11 -8.92 10.53
CA GLN A 33 -4.25 -9.81 10.76
C GLN A 33 -5.60 -9.09 10.62
N THR A 34 -5.73 -8.25 9.59
CA THR A 34 -6.95 -7.47 9.33
C THR A 34 -7.66 -7.91 8.06
N GLN A 35 -8.97 -7.70 8.04
CA GLN A 35 -9.80 -7.86 6.85
C GLN A 35 -9.97 -6.54 6.08
N SER A 36 -9.62 -5.39 6.67
CA SER A 36 -9.66 -4.09 5.98
C SER A 36 -8.75 -4.08 4.76
N CYS A 37 -9.19 -3.38 3.71
CA CYS A 37 -8.45 -3.18 2.47
C CYS A 37 -8.08 -1.71 2.33
N PHE A 38 -7.22 -1.36 1.38
CA PHE A 38 -6.96 0.02 1.04
C PHE A 38 -8.13 0.60 0.23
N GLY A 39 -8.50 1.82 0.58
CA GLY A 39 -9.49 2.62 -0.12
C GLY A 39 -8.89 3.37 -1.31
N ASN A 40 -9.73 4.23 -1.90
CA ASN A 40 -9.36 5.02 -3.07
C ASN A 40 -8.46 6.22 -2.73
N GLY A 41 -8.38 6.61 -1.45
CA GLY A 41 -7.52 7.68 -0.94
C GLY A 41 -6.08 7.25 -0.66
N LYS A 42 -5.73 5.97 -0.90
CA LYS A 42 -4.36 5.48 -0.74
C LYS A 42 -3.39 6.25 -1.63
N LYS A 43 -2.21 6.56 -1.11
CA LYS A 43 -1.20 7.33 -1.84
C LYS A 43 0.21 7.01 -1.40
N ALA A 44 1.16 7.12 -2.33
CA ALA A 44 2.58 6.92 -2.10
C ALA A 44 3.34 8.23 -2.32
N ILE A 45 4.21 8.59 -1.39
CA ILE A 45 5.09 9.76 -1.50
C ILE A 45 6.52 9.31 -1.30
N ARG A 46 7.40 9.59 -2.28
CA ARG A 46 8.83 9.34 -2.14
C ARG A 46 9.41 10.25 -1.06
N ILE A 47 10.21 9.68 -0.16
CA ILE A 47 10.90 10.42 0.90
C ILE A 47 12.40 10.13 0.84
N GLY A 48 13.23 11.05 1.34
CA GLY A 48 14.69 10.86 1.37
C GLY A 48 15.38 11.08 0.02
N ILE A 49 15.15 12.24 -0.60
CA ILE A 49 15.86 12.68 -1.81
C ILE A 49 17.37 12.69 -1.51
N GLY A 50 18.17 11.94 -2.29
CA GLY A 50 19.62 11.85 -2.16
C GLY A 50 20.16 10.81 -1.16
N GLN A 51 19.30 10.13 -0.39
CA GLN A 51 19.70 9.10 0.59
C GLN A 51 19.37 7.67 0.11
N GLY A 52 19.17 7.49 -1.21
CA GLY A 52 18.57 6.30 -1.81
C GLY A 52 19.35 5.72 -2.98
N PHE A 53 20.68 5.86 -2.99
CA PHE A 53 21.51 5.34 -4.09
C PHE A 53 21.29 3.84 -4.34
N ALA A 54 20.97 3.07 -3.28
CA ALA A 54 20.70 1.64 -3.33
C ALA A 54 19.25 1.26 -2.96
N SER A 55 18.35 2.23 -2.80
CA SER A 55 16.95 1.94 -2.46
C SER A 55 16.00 3.11 -2.69
N ILE A 56 14.76 2.81 -3.06
CA ILE A 56 13.64 3.75 -3.02
C ILE A 56 13.01 3.69 -1.61
N ILE A 57 12.88 4.86 -0.97
CA ILE A 57 12.16 4.99 0.30
C ILE A 57 10.91 5.82 0.07
N GLY A 58 9.78 5.35 0.58
CA GLY A 58 8.48 6.00 0.42
C GLY A 58 7.62 5.92 1.66
N ARG A 59 6.75 6.91 1.86
CA ARG A 59 5.64 6.86 2.81
C ARG A 59 4.38 6.46 2.06
N LEU A 60 3.72 5.41 2.51
CA LEU A 60 2.40 5.03 2.04
C LEU A 60 1.35 5.53 3.04
N TYR A 61 0.26 6.08 2.53
CA TYR A 61 -0.97 6.35 3.28
C TYR A 61 -1.97 5.31 2.82
N LEU A 62 -2.53 4.57 3.77
CA LEU A 62 -3.18 3.29 3.48
C LEU A 62 -4.69 3.40 3.26
N ASP A 63 -5.33 4.41 3.85
CA ASP A 63 -6.78 4.67 3.70
C ASP A 63 -7.61 3.41 3.96
N TRP A 64 -7.50 2.82 5.15
CA TRP A 64 -8.15 1.55 5.44
C TRP A 64 -9.67 1.62 5.36
N VAL A 65 -10.28 0.62 4.70
CA VAL A 65 -11.72 0.45 4.58
C VAL A 65 -12.10 -1.00 4.94
N PRO A 66 -12.97 -1.23 5.96
CA PRO A 66 -13.45 -0.23 6.91
C PRO A 66 -12.30 0.39 7.72
N GLU A 67 -12.52 1.63 8.18
CA GLU A 67 -11.57 2.33 9.03
C GLU A 67 -11.38 1.55 10.34
N ASP A 68 -10.13 1.48 10.80
CA ASP A 68 -9.75 0.86 12.07
C ASP A 68 -8.63 1.69 12.70
N GLU A 69 -8.92 2.27 13.86
CA GLU A 69 -8.01 3.14 14.60
C GLU A 69 -6.76 2.39 15.11
N ASN A 70 -6.82 1.05 15.20
CA ASN A 70 -5.68 0.22 15.62
C ASN A 70 -4.72 -0.08 14.46
N LEU A 71 -5.12 0.17 13.21
CA LEU A 71 -4.27 -0.03 12.06
C LEU A 71 -3.37 1.20 11.81
N PRO A 72 -2.13 0.99 11.35
CA PRO A 72 -1.26 2.09 10.98
C PRO A 72 -1.86 2.85 9.81
N GLN A 73 -2.07 4.16 9.98
CA GLN A 73 -2.57 5.04 8.91
C GLN A 73 -1.52 5.27 7.80
N THR A 74 -0.24 5.20 8.19
CA THR A 74 0.88 5.29 7.25
C THR A 74 1.97 4.28 7.59
N VAL A 75 2.70 3.84 6.57
CA VAL A 75 3.91 3.02 6.73
C VAL A 75 5.05 3.59 5.91
N ILE A 76 6.29 3.29 6.32
CA ILE A 76 7.48 3.55 5.50
C ILE A 76 7.86 2.26 4.78
N ILE A 77 7.96 2.33 3.46
CA ILE A 77 8.51 1.26 2.64
C ILE A 77 9.94 1.60 2.23
N LYS A 78 10.79 0.58 2.22
CA LYS A 78 12.14 0.62 1.66
C LYS A 78 12.25 -0.50 0.64
N ILE A 79 12.41 -0.13 -0.62
CA ILE A 79 12.56 -1.04 -1.74
C ILE A 79 14.04 -0.97 -2.15
N PRO A 80 14.88 -1.96 -1.81
CA PRO A 80 16.26 -2.00 -2.28
C PRO A 80 16.30 -2.14 -3.81
N SER A 81 17.36 -1.60 -4.42
CA SER A 81 17.70 -1.82 -5.83
C SER A 81 18.07 -3.27 -6.11
#